data_AF-A0A4Y2UZ77-F1
#
_entry.id   AF-A0A4Y2UZ77-F1
#
_cell.length_a   1.000
_cell.length_b   1.000
_cell.length_c   1.000
_cell.angle_alpha   90.00
_cell.angle_beta   90.00
_cell.angle_gamma   90.00
#
_symmetry.space_group_name_H-M   'P 1'
#
loop_
_entity.id
_entity.type
_entity.pdbx_description
1 polymer ?
#
loop_
_entity_poly.entity_id
_entity_poly.type
_entity_poly.pdbx_seq_one_letter_code
_entity_poly.pdbx_strand_id
1 'polypeptide(L)'
;MLALKAAIEWANIANEDVNIWSDCECSLRALKSFHVKITIIQEAQMTLLENDRIRFGWVKAHIGIKDNGKADTLAKETTMDGISASLN
;
A
#
# COMPACT_ATOMS: atom_id res chain seq x y z
N MET A 1 1.64 4.72 1.30
CA MET A 1 0.36 4.91 0.58
C MET A 1 0.48 4.58 -0.91
N LEU A 2 1.41 5.18 -1.67
CA LEU A 2 1.58 4.89 -3.10
C LEU A 2 1.71 3.38 -3.43
N ALA A 3 2.60 2.66 -2.74
CA ALA A 3 2.76 1.22 -2.92
C ALA A 3 1.48 0.42 -2.60
N LEU A 4 0.70 0.86 -1.61
CA LEU A 4 -0.55 0.21 -1.23
C LEU A 4 -1.62 0.41 -2.30
N LYS A 5 -1.72 1.61 -2.89
CA LYS A 5 -2.60 1.88 -4.03
C LYS A 5 -2.24 1.05 -5.24
N ALA A 6 -0.96 0.97 -5.60
CA ALA A 6 -0.51 0.16 -6.72
C ALA A 6 -0.85 -1.33 -6.54
N ALA A 7 -0.72 -1.86 -5.32
CA ALA A 7 -1.12 -3.23 -5.00
C ALA A 7 -2.65 -3.43 -5.14
N ILE A 8 -3.46 -2.45 -4.77
CA ILE A 8 -4.92 -2.47 -4.92
C ILE A 8 -5.32 -2.47 -6.40
N GLU A 9 -4.72 -1.60 -7.20
CA GLU A 9 -4.98 -1.52 -8.64
C GLU A 9 -4.60 -2.82 -9.35
N TRP A 10 -3.42 -3.38 -9.00
CA TRP A 10 -2.99 -4.67 -9.53
C TRP A 10 -3.97 -5.79 -9.14
N ALA A 11 -4.38 -5.86 -7.87
CA ALA A 11 -5.33 -6.88 -7.40
C ALA A 11 -6.69 -6.75 -8.09
N ASN A 12 -7.13 -5.51 -8.36
CA ASN A 12 -8.37 -5.27 -9.09
C ASN A 12 -8.30 -5.81 -10.53
N ILE A 13 -7.16 -5.64 -11.20
CA ILE A 13 -6.92 -6.16 -12.55
C ILE A 13 -6.81 -7.68 -12.56
N ALA A 14 -6.14 -8.27 -11.56
CA ALA A 14 -5.97 -9.71 -11.45
C ALA A 14 -7.30 -10.46 -11.37
N ASN A 15 -8.34 -9.83 -10.79
CA ASN A 15 -9.70 -10.38 -10.69
C ASN A 15 -9.75 -11.75 -9.98
N GLU A 16 -8.78 -12.01 -9.10
CA GLU A 16 -8.68 -13.20 -8.25
C GLU A 16 -8.89 -12.82 -6.79
N ASP A 17 -9.10 -13.82 -5.92
CA ASP A 17 -9.14 -13.61 -4.47
C ASP A 17 -7.73 -13.32 -3.95
N VAL A 18 -7.42 -12.04 -3.72
CA VAL A 18 -6.09 -11.56 -3.35
C VAL A 18 -6.09 -11.04 -1.91
N ASN A 19 -5.06 -11.42 -1.14
CA ASN A 19 -4.78 -10.85 0.18
C ASN A 19 -3.61 -9.86 0.11
N ILE A 20 -3.86 -8.59 0.38
CA ILE A 20 -2.85 -7.53 0.47
C ILE A 20 -2.44 -7.35 1.93
N TRP A 21 -1.14 -7.49 2.22
CA TRP A 21 -0.57 -7.26 3.54
C TRP A 21 0.20 -5.95 3.58
N SER A 22 -0.13 -5.10 4.54
CA SER A 22 0.61 -3.85 4.77
C SER A 22 1.11 -3.78 6.19
N ASP A 23 2.33 -3.29 6.34
CA ASP A 23 2.96 -3.02 7.63
C ASP A 23 2.75 -1.58 8.12
N CYS A 24 2.25 -0.72 7.23
CA CYS A 24 1.96 0.67 7.50
C CYS A 24 0.58 0.82 8.15
N GLU A 25 0.55 0.82 9.49
CA GLU A 25 -0.68 1.02 10.27
C GLU A 25 -1.41 2.31 9.88
N CYS A 26 -0.69 3.42 9.67
CA CYS A 26 -1.27 4.69 9.25
C CYS A 26 -2.01 4.60 7.90
N SER A 27 -1.45 3.88 6.92
CA SER A 27 -2.10 3.72 5.61
C SER A 27 -3.37 2.89 5.71
N LEU A 28 -3.36 1.80 6.49
CA LEU A 28 -4.55 0.99 6.72
C LEU A 28 -5.65 1.73 7.48
N ARG A 29 -5.28 2.53 8.50
CA ARG A 29 -6.24 3.38 9.21
C ARG A 29 -6.87 4.40 8.28
N ALA A 30 -6.09 4.97 7.36
CA ALA A 30 -6.60 5.95 6.42
C ALA A 30 -7.59 5.33 5.42
N LEU A 31 -7.32 4.11 4.93
CA LEU A 31 -8.27 3.37 4.08
C LEU A 31 -9.57 3.01 4.79
N LYS A 32 -9.55 2.80 6.10
CA LYS A 32 -10.77 2.54 6.91
C LYS A 32 -11.52 3.81 7.31
N SER A 33 -10.97 4.99 7.06
CA SER A 33 -11.55 6.26 7.50
C SER A 33 -12.51 6.83 6.45
N PHE A 34 -13.72 7.18 6.89
CA PHE A 34 -14.78 7.70 6.01
C PHE A 34 -14.61 9.18 5.61
N HIS A 35 -13.68 9.92 6.23
CA HIS A 35 -13.56 11.39 6.05
C HIS A 35 -12.21 11.84 5.48
N VAL A 36 -11.55 10.98 4.70
CA VAL A 36 -10.26 11.34 4.11
C VAL A 36 -10.46 12.27 2.90
N LYS A 37 -9.79 13.43 2.92
CA LYS A 37 -9.76 14.41 1.81
C LYS A 37 -8.66 14.15 0.78
N ILE A 38 -7.81 13.16 1.03
CA ILE A 38 -6.65 12.87 0.18
C ILE A 38 -7.11 11.98 -0.98
N THR A 39 -7.03 12.48 -2.21
CA THR A 39 -7.51 11.82 -3.44
C THR A 39 -7.00 10.40 -3.60
N ILE A 40 -5.70 10.15 -3.34
CA ILE A 40 -5.09 8.82 -3.48
C ILE A 40 -5.77 7.76 -2.61
N ILE A 41 -6.28 8.16 -1.44
CA ILE A 41 -6.96 7.27 -0.50
C ILE A 41 -8.40 7.05 -0.94
N GLN A 42 -9.06 8.10 -1.45
CA GLN A 42 -10.42 7.99 -1.99
C GLN A 42 -10.46 7.05 -3.22
N GLU A 43 -9.51 7.19 -4.14
CA GLU A 43 -9.38 6.28 -5.29
C GLU A 43 -9.19 4.83 -4.84
N ALA A 44 -8.27 4.59 -3.91
CA ALA A 44 -8.06 3.27 -3.35
C ALA A 44 -9.34 2.72 -2.67
N GLN A 45 -10.06 3.55 -1.91
CA GLN A 45 -11.32 3.16 -1.28
C GLN A 45 -12.39 2.80 -2.30
N MET A 46 -12.54 3.56 -3.39
CA MET A 46 -13.51 3.25 -4.46
C MET A 46 -13.22 1.89 -5.09
N THR A 47 -11.97 1.61 -5.44
CA THR A 47 -11.60 0.30 -6.01
C THR A 47 -11.92 -0.86 -5.06
N LEU A 48 -11.75 -0.66 -3.75
CA LEU A 48 -12.08 -1.68 -2.75
C LEU A 48 -13.58 -1.87 -2.53
N LEU A 49 -14.37 -0.82 -2.75
CA LEU A 49 -15.83 -0.93 -2.73
C LEU A 49 -16.38 -1.69 -3.94
N GLU A 50 -15.69 -1.58 -5.08
CA GLU A 50 -16.08 -2.23 -6.34
C GLU A 50 -15.66 -3.70 -6.40
N ASN A 51 -14.69 -4.12 -5.59
CA ASN A 51 -14.10 -5.46 -5.66
C ASN A 51 -13.96 -6.12 -4.27
N ASP A 52 -14.92 -6.98 -3.95
CA ASP A 52 -15.00 -7.73 -2.69
C ASP A 52 -14.02 -8.89 -2.57
N ARG A 53 -13.31 -9.24 -3.66
CA ARG A 53 -12.26 -10.27 -3.70
C ARG A 53 -10.94 -9.80 -3.10
N ILE A 54 -10.77 -8.49 -2.94
CA ILE A 54 -9.57 -7.89 -2.35
C ILE A 54 -9.71 -7.83 -0.84
N ARG A 55 -8.84 -8.58 -0.14
CA ARG A 55 -8.83 -8.67 1.32
C ARG A 55 -7.56 -8.00 1.87
N PHE A 56 -7.68 -7.34 3.03
CA PHE A 56 -6.54 -6.73 3.70
C PHE A 56 -6.16 -7.42 4.99
N GLY A 57 -4.85 -7.55 5.17
CA GLY A 57 -4.22 -7.88 6.43
C GLY A 57 -3.25 -6.79 6.88
N TRP A 58 -3.11 -6.67 8.20
CA TRP A 58 -2.02 -5.91 8.79
C TRP A 58 -0.94 -6.90 9.23
N VAL A 59 0.31 -6.62 8.87
CA VAL A 59 1.47 -7.31 9.41
C VAL A 59 2.26 -6.32 10.26
N LYS A 60 2.75 -6.73 11.43
CA LYS A 60 3.55 -5.83 12.24
C LYS A 60 4.93 -5.66 11.60
N ALA A 61 5.29 -4.44 11.20
CA ALA A 61 6.68 -4.13 10.86
C ALA A 61 7.59 -4.48 12.06
N HIS A 62 8.77 -5.02 11.79
CA HIS A 62 9.83 -5.23 12.79
C HIS A 62 9.63 -6.31 13.87
N ILE A 63 9.09 -7.49 13.55
CA ILE A 63 9.38 -8.70 14.35
C ILE A 63 9.96 -9.78 13.44
N GLY A 64 11.24 -9.64 13.08
CA GLY A 64 12.09 -10.76 12.63
C GLY A 64 11.66 -11.56 11.39
N ILE A 65 10.69 -11.11 10.58
CA ILE A 65 10.30 -11.81 9.35
C ILE A 65 11.26 -11.40 8.23
N LYS A 66 12.09 -12.36 7.81
CA LYS A 66 13.16 -12.20 6.81
C LYS A 66 12.67 -11.64 5.47
N ASP A 67 11.40 -11.84 5.12
CA ASP A 67 10.81 -11.43 3.84
C ASP A 67 10.27 -9.98 3.80
N ASN A 68 10.05 -9.32 4.96
CA ASN A 68 9.69 -7.89 4.97
C ASN A 68 10.90 -6.97 4.74
N GLY A 69 12.12 -7.51 4.91
CA GLY A 69 13.36 -6.76 4.74
C GLY A 69 13.55 -6.25 3.31
N LYS A 70 13.15 -7.01 2.29
CA LYS A 70 13.26 -6.58 0.89
C LYS A 70 12.33 -5.42 0.56
N ALA A 71 11.08 -5.46 1.04
CA ALA A 71 10.11 -4.40 0.83
C ALA A 71 10.52 -3.10 1.54
N ASP A 72 11.08 -3.19 2.75
CA ASP A 72 11.61 -2.05 3.50
C ASP A 72 12.86 -1.46 2.84
N THR A 73 13.78 -2.30 2.35
CA THR A 73 14.94 -1.86 1.55
C THR A 73 14.49 -1.14 0.28
N LEU A 74 13.54 -1.71 -0.48
CA LEU A 74 12.98 -1.08 -1.70
C LEU A 74 12.31 0.27 -1.40
N ALA A 75 11.56 0.37 -0.31
CA ALA A 75 10.93 1.63 0.11
C ALA A 75 11.97 2.69 0.50
N LYS A 76 13.05 2.29 1.16
CA LYS A 76 14.17 3.18 1.51
C LYS A 76 14.97 3.63 0.29
N GLU A 77 15.27 2.72 -0.64
CA GLU A 77 15.97 3.03 -1.89
C GLU A 77 15.16 4.00 -2.75
N THR A 78 13.84 3.79 -2.88
CA THR A 78 12.96 4.70 -3.64
C THR A 78 12.88 6.09 -3.00
N THR A 79 12.97 6.19 -1.68
CA THR A 79 13.01 7.48 -0.97
C THR A 79 14.35 8.20 -1.18
N MET A 80 15.44 7.47 -1.43
CA MET A 80 16.77 8.02 -1.70
C MET A 80 16.94 8.45 -3.17
N ASP A 81 16.43 7.66 -4.11
CA ASP A 81 16.44 8.00 -5.55
C ASP A 81 15.51 9.18 -5.88
N GLY A 82 14.39 9.32 -5.15
CA GLY A 82 13.48 10.46 -5.31
C GLY A 82 14.09 11.80 -4.91
N ILE A 83 15.11 11.82 -4.04
CA ILE A 83 15.85 13.03 -3.67
C ILE A 83 16.96 13.33 -4.70
N SER A 84 17.57 12.28 -5.30
CA SER A 84 18.62 12.46 -6.32
C SER A 84 18.08 12.93 -7.68
N ALA A 85 16.80 12.73 -7.99
CA ALA A 85 16.22 13.14 -9.28
C ALA A 85 15.85 14.64 -9.40
N SER A 86 16.16 15.46 -8.39
CA SER A 86 15.81 16.89 -8.36
C SER A 86 17.00 17.85 -8.51
N LEU A 87 18.20 17.36 -8.83
CA LEU A 87 19.36 18.23 -9.07
C LEU A 87 20.14 17.78 -10.32
N ASN A 88 19.63 18.11 -11.50
CA ASN A 88 20.45 18.59 -12.62
C ASN A 88 19.60 19.36 -13.64
#